data_AF-A0A955FKK2-F1
#
_entry.id   AF-A0A955FKK2-F1
#
_cell.length_a   1.000
_cell.length_b   1.000
_cell.length_c   1.000
_cell.angle_alpha   90.00
_cell.angle_beta   90.00
_cell.angle_gamma   90.00
#
_symmetry.space_group_name_H-M   'P 1'
#
loop_
_entity.id
_entity.type
_entity.pdbx_description
1 polymer ?
#
loop_
_entity_poly.entity_id
_entity_poly.type
_entity_poly.pdbx_seq_one_letter_code
_entity_poly.pdbx_strand_id
1 'polypeptide(L)'
;MRQLDSHGDTIVEVLLAILVVSTILGGAFVSARRSQTGIRGTQERVEALKVAEAQIERIRAIAKSSASSTLYANPVTFCIDTGNTKQAATLRTLATENFANTTWHPAGCNSQPAGGVTYYTVTQRTAADNTFTVYTRWDGVGGSGRQEVQLSVRMDP
;
A
#
# COMPACT_ATOMS: atom_id res chain seq x y z
N MET A 1 28.82 37.02 -60.37
CA MET A 1 29.36 36.24 -59.23
C MET A 1 28.25 36.18 -58.19
N ARG A 2 27.80 34.96 -57.84
CA ARG A 2 26.65 34.75 -56.95
C ARG A 2 27.19 34.57 -55.53
N GLN A 3 26.89 35.52 -54.65
CA GLN A 3 27.25 35.41 -53.23
C GLN A 3 26.43 34.27 -52.61
N LEU A 4 27.12 33.33 -51.98
CA LEU A 4 26.51 32.34 -51.09
C LEU A 4 26.30 33.04 -49.75
N ASP A 5 25.04 33.31 -49.44
CA ASP A 5 24.57 33.89 -48.19
C ASP A 5 24.82 32.86 -47.06
N SER A 6 25.99 32.94 -46.41
CA SER A 6 26.42 32.04 -45.33
C SER A 6 26.04 32.60 -43.96
N HIS A 7 24.79 33.06 -43.82
CA HIS A 7 24.20 33.41 -42.53
C HIS A 7 23.38 32.20 -42.05
N GLY A 8 23.98 31.34 -41.21
CA GLY A 8 23.27 30.18 -40.66
C GLY A 8 24.10 29.10 -39.96
N ASP A 9 25.39 29.31 -39.71
CA ASP A 9 26.23 28.33 -38.99
C ASP A 9 26.97 29.02 -37.83
N THR A 10 26.20 29.70 -36.99
CA THR A 10 26.76 30.34 -35.80
C THR A 10 26.60 29.42 -34.62
N ILE A 11 27.71 29.17 -33.92
CA ILE A 11 27.78 28.41 -32.66
C ILE A 11 26.66 28.80 -31.67
N VAL A 12 26.19 30.05 -31.71
CA VAL A 12 25.09 30.57 -30.89
C VAL A 12 23.77 29.86 -31.16
N GLU A 13 23.43 29.57 -32.42
CA GLU A 13 22.18 28.92 -32.81
C GLU A 13 22.15 27.46 -32.33
N VAL A 14 23.29 26.75 -32.46
CA VAL A 14 23.45 25.39 -31.94
C VAL A 14 23.37 25.36 -30.40
N LEU A 15 24.01 26.31 -29.72
CA LEU A 15 23.94 26.42 -28.26
C LEU A 15 22.51 26.70 -27.78
N LEU A 16 21.77 27.55 -28.50
CA LEU A 16 20.36 27.82 -28.21
C LEU A 16 19.49 26.57 -28.44
N ALA A 17 19.72 25.84 -29.53
CA ALA A 17 19.02 24.59 -29.82
C ALA A 17 19.27 23.54 -28.71
N ILE A 18 20.52 23.38 -28.25
CA ILE A 18 20.87 22.47 -27.16
C ILE A 18 20.18 22.89 -25.86
N LEU A 19 20.13 24.20 -25.55
CA LEU A 19 19.44 24.71 -24.36
C LEU A 19 17.94 24.39 -24.39
N VAL A 20 17.28 24.60 -25.53
CA VAL A 20 15.84 24.29 -25.70
C VAL A 20 15.60 22.79 -25.58
N VAL A 21 16.41 21.96 -26.25
CA VAL A 21 16.28 20.49 -26.15
C VAL A 21 16.51 20.02 -24.70
N SER A 22 17.52 20.55 -24.02
CA SER A 22 17.85 20.18 -22.63
C SER A 22 16.72 20.52 -21.66
N THR A 23 16.10 21.70 -21.81
CA THR A 23 14.97 22.11 -20.97
C THR A 23 13.74 21.24 -21.21
N ILE A 24 13.44 20.89 -22.47
CA ILE A 24 12.34 19.97 -22.81
C ILE A 24 12.57 18.58 -22.20
N LEU A 25 13.77 18.02 -22.35
CA LEU A 25 14.11 16.70 -21.80
C LEU A 25 14.06 16.70 -20.26
N GLY A 26 14.54 17.77 -19.62
CA GLY A 26 14.46 17.94 -18.17
C GLY A 26 13.00 17.97 -17.68
N GLY A 27 12.15 18.74 -18.34
CA GLY A 27 10.72 18.79 -18.04
C GLY A 27 10.02 17.43 -18.23
N ALA A 28 10.33 16.74 -19.33
CA ALA A 28 9.79 15.42 -19.62
C ALA A 28 10.20 14.38 -18.56
N PHE A 29 11.46 14.39 -18.12
CA PHE A 29 11.96 13.45 -17.11
C PHE A 29 11.28 13.62 -15.76
N VAL A 30 11.12 14.87 -15.29
CA VAL A 30 10.41 15.16 -14.03
C VAL A 30 8.95 14.74 -14.11
N SER A 31 8.29 15.02 -15.24
CA SER A 31 6.90 14.62 -15.47
C SER A 31 6.74 13.09 -15.47
N ALA A 32 7.58 12.37 -16.22
CA ALA A 32 7.57 10.92 -16.28
C ALA A 32 7.84 10.29 -14.91
N ARG A 33 8.80 10.81 -14.15
CA ARG A 33 9.13 10.32 -12.81
C ARG A 33 7.95 10.48 -11.85
N ARG A 34 7.30 11.65 -11.85
CA ARG A 34 6.10 11.89 -11.03
C ARG A 34 4.96 10.93 -11.38
N SER A 35 4.74 10.69 -12.68
CA SER A 35 3.73 9.74 -13.15
C SER A 35 4.04 8.31 -12.68
N GLN A 36 5.30 7.87 -12.79
CA GLN A 36 5.72 6.53 -12.38
C GLN A 36 5.53 6.30 -10.87
N THR A 37 5.80 7.29 -10.03
CA THR A 37 5.54 7.20 -8.58
C THR A 37 4.04 7.04 -8.29
N GLY A 38 3.18 7.77 -9.00
CA GLY A 38 1.72 7.64 -8.86
C GLY A 38 1.19 6.27 -9.27
N ILE A 39 1.70 5.71 -10.37
CA ILE A 39 1.33 4.35 -10.82
C ILE A 39 1.70 3.31 -9.77
N ARG A 40 2.93 3.37 -9.22
CA ARG A 40 3.38 2.43 -8.18
C ARG A 40 2.56 2.53 -6.90
N GLY A 41 2.30 3.75 -6.41
CA GLY A 41 1.46 3.93 -5.22
C GLY A 41 0.03 3.40 -5.41
N THR A 42 -0.51 3.51 -6.62
CA THR A 42 -1.82 2.94 -6.95
C THR A 42 -1.77 1.41 -6.94
N GLN A 43 -0.73 0.80 -7.52
CA GLN A 43 -0.54 -0.65 -7.50
C GLN A 43 -0.44 -1.20 -6.08
N GLU A 44 0.38 -0.56 -5.23
CA GLU A 44 0.53 -0.95 -3.82
C GLU A 44 -0.80 -0.87 -3.07
N ARG A 45 -1.57 0.20 -3.29
CA ARG A 45 -2.88 0.37 -2.64
C ARG A 45 -3.90 -0.68 -3.10
N VAL A 46 -3.88 -1.04 -4.38
CA VAL A 46 -4.74 -2.11 -4.92
C VAL A 46 -4.37 -3.46 -4.31
N GLU A 47 -3.08 -3.75 -4.16
CA GLU A 47 -2.64 -4.98 -3.47
C GLU A 47 -3.01 -4.96 -1.97
N ALA A 48 -2.83 -3.83 -1.28
CA ALA A 48 -3.25 -3.67 0.12
C ALA A 48 -4.75 -3.93 0.30
N LEU A 49 -5.56 -3.48 -0.65
CA LEU A 49 -7.01 -3.67 -0.64
C LEU A 49 -7.37 -5.15 -0.84
N LYS A 50 -6.72 -5.86 -1.77
CA LYS A 50 -6.90 -7.32 -1.92
C LYS A 50 -6.56 -8.08 -0.64
N VAL A 51 -5.49 -7.67 0.03
CA VAL A 51 -5.08 -8.27 1.32
C VAL A 51 -6.13 -8.01 2.41
N ALA A 52 -6.67 -6.78 2.48
CA ALA A 52 -7.74 -6.43 3.42
C ALA A 52 -9.04 -7.21 3.15
N GLU A 53 -9.42 -7.35 1.88
CA GLU A 53 -10.59 -8.11 1.44
C GLU A 53 -10.43 -9.60 1.76
N ALA A 54 -9.26 -10.18 1.48
CA ALA A 54 -8.97 -11.57 1.83
C ALA A 54 -9.11 -11.82 3.34
N GLN A 55 -8.67 -10.87 4.17
CA GLN A 55 -8.84 -10.95 5.61
C GLN A 55 -10.31 -10.90 6.03
N ILE A 56 -11.13 -10.05 5.39
CA ILE A 56 -12.59 -10.02 5.62
C ILE A 56 -13.25 -11.33 5.21
N GLU A 57 -12.87 -11.91 4.08
CA GLU A 57 -13.43 -13.18 3.62
C GLU A 57 -13.08 -14.32 4.59
N ARG A 58 -11.88 -14.33 5.17
CA ARG A 58 -11.53 -15.28 6.23
C ARG A 58 -12.36 -15.08 7.49
N ILE A 59 -12.58 -13.83 7.89
CA ILE A 59 -13.46 -13.49 9.03
C ILE A 59 -14.88 -14.03 8.76
N ARG A 60 -15.42 -13.81 7.55
CA ARG A 60 -16.74 -14.33 7.14
C ARG A 60 -16.78 -15.85 7.13
N ALA A 61 -15.72 -16.50 6.65
CA ALA A 61 -15.63 -17.97 6.62
C ALA A 61 -15.68 -18.55 8.04
N ILE A 62 -14.97 -17.96 8.99
CA ILE A 62 -14.96 -18.41 10.39
C ILE A 62 -16.27 -18.08 11.09
N ALA A 63 -16.86 -16.90 10.83
CA ALA A 63 -18.17 -16.53 11.35
C ALA A 63 -19.27 -17.54 10.98
N LYS A 64 -19.18 -18.16 9.79
CA LYS A 64 -20.11 -19.20 9.33
C LYS A 64 -19.77 -20.62 9.81
N SER A 65 -18.61 -20.81 10.44
CA SER A 65 -18.15 -22.11 10.92
C SER A 65 -18.51 -22.33 12.39
N SER A 66 -18.35 -23.56 12.88
CA SER A 66 -18.50 -23.88 14.30
C SER A 66 -17.49 -23.18 15.22
N ALA A 67 -16.44 -22.56 14.64
CA ALA A 67 -15.45 -21.77 15.37
C ALA A 67 -15.84 -20.29 15.55
N SER A 68 -17.05 -19.88 15.19
CA SER A 68 -17.54 -18.49 15.28
C SER A 68 -17.40 -17.89 16.69
N SER A 69 -17.57 -18.70 17.74
CA SER A 69 -17.41 -18.27 19.13
C SER A 69 -16.02 -17.69 19.44
N THR A 70 -14.98 -18.19 18.76
CA THR A 70 -13.60 -17.69 18.93
C THR A 70 -13.40 -16.30 18.31
N LEU A 71 -14.16 -15.98 17.26
CA LEU A 71 -14.14 -14.69 16.59
C LEU A 71 -14.73 -13.58 17.47
N TYR A 72 -15.84 -13.90 18.16
CA TYR A 72 -16.53 -13.01 19.08
C TYR A 72 -15.96 -13.05 20.51
N ALA A 73 -15.03 -13.96 20.82
CA ALA A 73 -14.26 -13.92 22.06
C ALA A 73 -13.28 -12.73 22.09
N ASN A 74 -12.95 -12.25 23.29
CA ASN A 74 -11.79 -11.35 23.47
C ASN A 74 -10.49 -12.10 23.11
N PRO A 75 -9.44 -11.40 22.65
CA PRO A 75 -9.29 -9.95 22.57
C PRO A 75 -9.90 -9.33 21.30
N VAL A 76 -10.07 -8.02 21.39
CA VAL A 76 -10.72 -7.13 20.42
C VAL A 76 -9.87 -6.91 19.17
N THR A 77 -8.54 -7.08 19.29
CA THR A 77 -7.58 -6.92 18.20
C THR A 77 -6.99 -8.28 17.85
N PHE A 78 -7.07 -8.68 16.58
CA PHE A 78 -6.59 -9.98 16.10
C PHE A 78 -6.27 -9.94 14.59
N CYS A 79 -5.71 -11.00 14.04
CA CYS A 79 -5.69 -11.28 12.60
C CYS A 79 -6.13 -12.73 12.39
N ILE A 80 -6.34 -13.14 11.13
CA ILE A 80 -6.66 -14.51 10.77
C ILE A 80 -5.61 -14.99 9.78
N ASP A 81 -4.84 -15.99 10.19
CA ASP A 81 -3.78 -16.53 9.37
C ASP A 81 -4.32 -17.30 8.15
N THR A 82 -3.40 -17.77 7.30
CA THR A 82 -3.74 -18.58 6.11
C THR A 82 -4.37 -19.93 6.46
N GLY A 83 -4.22 -20.40 7.70
CA GLY A 83 -4.85 -21.61 8.23
C GLY A 83 -6.23 -21.36 8.85
N ASN A 84 -6.83 -20.17 8.67
CA ASN A 84 -8.09 -19.77 9.29
C ASN A 84 -8.08 -19.83 10.82
N THR A 85 -6.92 -19.59 11.43
CA THR A 85 -6.78 -19.53 12.89
C THR A 85 -6.66 -18.08 13.34
N LYS A 86 -7.41 -17.73 14.39
CA LYS A 86 -7.36 -16.40 15.02
C LYS A 86 -6.03 -16.22 15.76
N GLN A 87 -5.26 -15.22 15.36
CA GLN A 87 -4.01 -14.83 16.02
C GLN A 87 -4.22 -13.52 16.76
N ALA A 88 -3.90 -13.47 18.06
CA ALA A 88 -4.25 -12.30 18.88
C ALA A 88 -3.27 -11.91 19.99
N ALA A 89 -2.29 -12.75 20.32
CA ALA A 89 -1.51 -12.64 21.55
C ALA A 89 -0.50 -11.47 21.59
N THR A 90 -0.17 -10.86 20.44
CA THR A 90 0.90 -9.85 20.35
C THR A 90 0.51 -8.58 19.60
N LEU A 91 -0.70 -8.52 19.04
CA LEU A 91 -1.14 -7.42 18.19
C LEU A 91 -1.56 -6.21 19.05
N ARG A 92 -1.02 -5.03 18.76
CA ARG A 92 -1.37 -3.82 19.50
C ARG A 92 -2.43 -3.02 18.73
N THR A 93 -3.02 -2.06 19.44
CA THR A 93 -4.00 -1.16 18.84
C THR A 93 -3.32 -0.13 17.95
N LEU A 94 -3.93 0.14 16.80
CA LEU A 94 -3.35 0.96 15.73
C LEU A 94 -3.11 2.43 16.08
N ALA A 95 -3.68 2.93 17.17
CA ALA A 95 -3.45 4.29 17.67
C ALA A 95 -2.00 4.52 18.12
N THR A 96 -1.27 3.46 18.46
CA THR A 96 0.07 3.54 19.06
C THR A 96 1.12 2.67 18.36
N GLU A 97 0.71 1.82 17.42
CA GLU A 97 1.59 0.87 16.77
C GLU A 97 2.02 1.34 15.38
N ASN A 98 3.34 1.41 15.21
CA ASN A 98 4.00 1.82 13.98
C ASN A 98 4.44 0.63 13.11
N PHE A 99 4.07 -0.59 13.48
CA PHE A 99 4.36 -1.84 12.76
C PHE A 99 5.86 -2.14 12.52
N ALA A 100 6.75 -1.34 13.12
CA ALA A 100 8.20 -1.49 13.01
C ALA A 100 8.75 -2.68 13.79
N ASN A 101 7.97 -3.24 14.72
CA ASN A 101 8.37 -4.39 15.51
C ASN A 101 7.66 -5.65 14.97
N THR A 102 8.39 -6.48 14.24
CA THR A 102 7.89 -7.75 13.70
C THR A 102 7.54 -8.77 14.78
N THR A 103 7.98 -8.58 16.02
CA THR A 103 7.57 -9.42 17.17
C THR A 103 6.09 -9.22 17.54
N TRP A 104 5.51 -8.06 17.21
CA TRP A 104 4.10 -7.78 17.49
C TRP A 104 3.15 -8.31 16.41
N HIS A 105 3.68 -8.57 15.20
CA HIS A 105 2.91 -9.09 14.07
C HIS A 105 3.34 -10.52 13.73
N PRO A 106 2.52 -11.53 14.09
CA PRO A 106 2.76 -12.91 13.69
C PRO A 106 2.95 -13.04 12.18
N ALA A 107 3.77 -13.99 11.75
CA ALA A 107 3.98 -14.28 10.32
C ALA A 107 2.68 -14.62 9.57
N GLY A 108 1.63 -15.08 10.27
CA GLY A 108 0.32 -15.29 9.67
C GLY A 108 -0.47 -14.01 9.37
N CYS A 109 -0.08 -12.88 9.97
CA CYS A 109 -0.76 -11.58 9.84
C CYS A 109 -0.07 -10.64 8.83
N ASN A 110 1.06 -11.07 8.27
CA ASN A 110 1.74 -10.33 7.22
C ASN A 110 1.64 -11.09 5.90
N SER A 111 1.63 -10.34 4.81
CA SER A 111 1.62 -10.89 3.46
C SER A 111 2.63 -10.14 2.63
N GLN A 112 3.44 -10.88 1.87
CA GLN A 112 4.41 -10.32 0.95
C GLN A 112 4.07 -10.79 -0.48
N PRO A 113 3.26 -10.04 -1.23
CA PRO A 113 3.01 -10.30 -2.64
C PRO A 113 4.30 -10.17 -3.46
N ALA A 114 4.26 -10.56 -4.73
CA ALA A 114 5.41 -10.64 -5.65
C ALA A 114 6.18 -9.31 -5.92
N GLY A 115 5.86 -8.22 -5.22
CA GLY A 115 6.53 -6.92 -5.30
C GLY A 115 7.51 -6.62 -4.16
N GLY A 116 7.73 -7.56 -3.22
CA GLY A 116 8.68 -7.39 -2.12
C GLY A 116 8.22 -6.45 -1.00
N VAL A 117 7.08 -5.77 -1.15
CA VAL A 117 6.43 -4.96 -0.12
C VAL A 117 5.70 -5.86 0.87
N THR A 118 5.97 -5.69 2.16
CA THR A 118 5.27 -6.40 3.23
C THR A 118 4.07 -5.60 3.69
N TYR A 119 2.89 -6.23 3.63
CA TYR A 119 1.65 -5.67 4.14
C TYR A 119 1.35 -6.30 5.50
N TYR A 120 1.05 -5.46 6.48
CA TYR A 120 0.70 -5.87 7.83
C TYR A 120 -0.80 -5.69 8.03
N THR A 121 -1.48 -6.76 8.46
CA THR A 121 -2.94 -6.76 8.66
C THR A 121 -3.30 -6.89 10.13
N VAL A 122 -4.24 -6.05 10.57
CA VAL A 122 -4.81 -6.09 11.92
C VAL A 122 -6.30 -5.86 11.83
N THR A 123 -7.06 -6.70 12.50
CA THR A 123 -8.51 -6.59 12.64
C THR A 123 -8.83 -6.09 14.04
N GLN A 124 -9.68 -5.08 14.14
CA GLN A 124 -10.27 -4.63 15.39
C GLN A 124 -11.78 -4.86 15.36
N ARG A 125 -12.34 -5.51 16.38
CA ARG A 125 -13.78 -5.73 16.50
C ARG A 125 -14.42 -4.72 17.46
N THR A 126 -15.29 -3.86 16.99
CA THR A 126 -16.13 -3.08 17.91
C THR A 126 -17.23 -3.98 18.47
N ALA A 127 -17.14 -4.32 19.76
CA ALA A 127 -18.05 -5.26 20.41
C ALA A 127 -19.52 -4.77 20.49
N ALA A 128 -19.75 -3.45 20.49
CA ALA A 128 -21.09 -2.88 20.56
C ALA A 128 -21.95 -3.24 19.33
N ASP A 129 -21.35 -3.24 18.14
CA ASP A 129 -22.05 -3.38 16.86
C ASP A 129 -21.53 -4.53 16.00
N ASN A 130 -20.69 -5.42 16.56
CA ASN A 130 -19.99 -6.50 15.86
C ASN A 130 -19.35 -6.05 14.53
N THR A 131 -18.79 -4.84 14.55
CA THR A 131 -18.13 -4.26 13.38
C THR A 131 -16.66 -4.65 13.41
N PHE A 132 -16.20 -5.35 12.38
CA PHE A 132 -14.82 -5.72 12.17
C PHE A 132 -14.18 -4.68 11.26
N THR A 133 -13.13 -4.03 11.76
CA THR A 133 -12.33 -3.07 11.01
C THR A 133 -10.98 -3.70 10.73
N VAL A 134 -10.70 -3.98 9.47
CA VAL A 134 -9.42 -4.46 8.99
C VAL A 134 -8.59 -3.27 8.56
N TYR A 135 -7.39 -3.20 9.11
CA TYR A 135 -6.37 -2.23 8.76
C TYR A 135 -5.22 -2.96 8.09
N THR A 136 -4.82 -2.47 6.92
CA THR A 136 -3.66 -2.95 6.18
C THR A 136 -2.68 -1.81 6.00
N ARG A 137 -1.48 -1.93 6.59
CA ARG A 137 -0.41 -0.93 6.48
C ARG A 137 0.81 -1.48 5.76
N TRP A 138 1.52 -0.59 5.08
CA TRP A 138 2.80 -0.88 4.43
C TRP A 138 3.67 0.38 4.36
N ASP A 139 4.96 0.18 4.14
CA ASP A 139 5.89 1.25 3.80
C ASP A 139 5.89 1.45 2.27
N GLY A 140 5.38 2.58 1.81
CA GLY A 140 5.25 2.87 0.38
C GLY A 140 6.60 3.13 -0.29
N VAL A 141 6.75 2.66 -1.52
CA VAL A 141 8.02 2.80 -2.24
C VAL A 141 8.26 4.27 -2.65
N GLY A 142 9.53 4.66 -2.74
CA GLY A 142 9.93 5.97 -3.28
C GLY A 142 9.78 7.15 -2.31
N GLY A 143 9.78 6.89 -1.00
CA GLY A 143 9.67 7.94 0.01
C GLY A 143 8.24 8.41 0.28
N SER A 144 7.25 7.66 -0.21
CA SER A 144 5.81 7.90 0.02
C SER A 144 5.40 7.72 1.50
N GLY A 145 6.33 7.29 2.35
CA GLY A 145 6.11 7.07 3.77
C GLY A 145 5.18 5.90 4.03
N ARG A 146 4.63 5.86 5.24
CA ARG A 146 3.65 4.84 5.64
C ARG A 146 2.31 5.11 5.01
N GLN A 147 1.70 4.06 4.49
CA GLN A 147 0.39 4.08 3.86
C GLN A 147 -0.55 3.10 4.57
N GLU A 148 -1.84 3.37 4.52
CA GLU A 148 -2.88 2.56 5.17
C GLU A 148 -4.12 2.45 4.28
N VAL A 149 -4.73 1.27 4.30
CA VAL A 149 -6.11 1.05 3.86
C VAL A 149 -6.90 0.47 5.03
N GLN A 150 -8.12 0.98 5.20
CA GLN A 150 -9.06 0.51 6.20
C GLN A 150 -10.32 0.01 5.50
N LEU A 151 -10.78 -1.18 5.87
CA LEU A 151 -12.04 -1.74 5.43
C LEU A 151 -12.85 -2.17 6.66
N SER A 152 -14.10 -1.72 6.74
CA SER A 152 -14.99 -2.05 7.86
C SER A 152 -16.18 -2.85 7.37
N VAL A 153 -16.53 -3.90 8.10
CA VAL A 153 -17.69 -4.75 7.82
C VAL A 153 -18.42 -5.04 9.12
N ARG A 154 -19.74 -4.87 9.10
CA ARG A 154 -20.63 -5.32 10.16
C ARG A 154 -21.05 -6.76 9.87
N MET A 155 -20.96 -7.63 10.86
CA MET A 155 -21.46 -9.00 10.76
C MET A 155 -22.37 -9.29 11.94
N ASP A 156 -23.49 -9.95 11.65
CA ASP A 156 -24.35 -10.48 12.70
C ASP A 156 -23.76 -11.81 13.22
N PRO A 157 -23.81 -12.06 14.54
CA PRO A 157 -23.25 -13.24 15.17
C PRO A 157 -23.96 -14.55 14.81
#